data_AF-A0A378Q3T9-F1
#
_entry.id   AF-A0A378Q3T9-F1
#
_cell.length_a   1.000
_cell.length_b   1.000
_cell.length_c   1.000
_cell.angle_alpha   90.00
_cell.angle_beta   90.00
_cell.angle_gamma   90.00
#
_symmetry.space_group_name_H-M   'P 1'
#
loop_
_entity.id
_entity.type
_entity.pdbx_description
1 polymer ?
#
loop_
_entity_poly.entity_id
_entity_poly.type
_entity_poly.pdbx_seq_one_letter_code
_entity_poly.pdbx_strand_id
1 'polypeptide(L)' 'MTKTLAVRIPEQMHTYLKHKAVQQQTSLQAVVTTILVEHQQHDAAYKTELDDSLAAALNAWQQEVVK' A
#
# COMPACT_ATOMS: atom_id res chain seq x y z
N MET A 1 5.43 7.41 -12.29
CA MET A 1 6.58 7.51 -11.37
C MET A 1 6.44 6.46 -10.29
N THR A 2 7.40 5.55 -10.16
CA THR A 2 7.41 4.56 -9.08
C THR A 2 7.95 5.24 -7.83
N LYS A 3 7.15 5.33 -6.76
CA LYS A 3 7.63 5.82 -5.45
C LYS A 3 8.21 4.63 -4.69
N THR A 4 9.44 4.75 -4.21
CA THR A 4 10.14 3.68 -3.49
C THR A 4 10.13 3.98 -2.00
N LEU A 5 9.82 2.96 -1.18
CA LEU A 5 9.80 3.05 0.27
C LEU A 5 10.80 2.06 0.86
N ALA A 6 11.67 2.54 1.76
CA ALA A 6 12.57 1.70 2.52
C ALA A 6 11.91 1.34 3.86
N VAL A 7 11.76 0.04 4.13
CA VAL A 7 11.04 -0.47 5.30
C VAL A 7 11.93 -1.44 6.07
N ARG A 8 11.93 -1.31 7.40
CA ARG A 8 12.60 -2.27 8.29
C ARG A 8 11.57 -3.29 8.75
N ILE A 9 11.88 -4.57 8.61
CA ILE A 9 11.03 -5.67 9.04
C ILE A 9 11.85 -6.69 9.83
N PRO A 10 11.22 -7.47 10.73
CA PRO A 10 11.89 -8.58 11.41
C PRO A 10 12.47 -9.59 10.40
N GLU A 11 13.62 -10.17 10.73
CA GLU A 11 14.34 -11.11 9.86
C GLU A 11 13.49 -12.34 9.46
N GLN A 12 12.66 -12.82 10.39
CA GLN A 12 11.75 -13.94 10.15
C GLN A 12 10.72 -13.60 9.05
N MET A 13 10.17 -12.38 9.06
CA MET A 13 9.24 -11.92 8.01
C MET A 13 9.95 -11.73 6.68
N HIS A 14 11.18 -11.21 6.69
CA HIS A 14 11.98 -11.07 5.48
C HIS A 14 12.25 -12.43 4.82
N THR A 15 12.57 -13.45 5.63
CA THR A 15 12.78 -14.83 5.18
C THR A 15 11.50 -15.43 4.60
N TYR A 16 10.37 -15.24 5.28
CA TYR A 16 9.06 -15.66 4.78
C TYR A 16 8.73 -15.03 3.42
N LEU A 17 8.91 -13.71 3.28
CA LEU A 17 8.65 -12.99 2.03
C LEU A 17 9.53 -13.51 0.88
N LYS A 18 10.81 -13.81 1.14
CA LYS A 18 11.71 -14.42 0.16
C LYS A 18 11.21 -15.79 -0.29
N HIS A 19 10.82 -16.65 0.65
CA HIS A 19 10.31 -17.97 0.33
C HIS A 19 9.02 -17.89 -0.51
N LYS A 20 8.10 -17.00 -0.14
CA LYS A 20 6.85 -16.77 -0.88
C LYS A 20 7.12 -16.26 -2.30
N ALA A 21 8.10 -15.38 -2.48
CA ALA A 21 8.52 -14.89 -3.80
C ALA A 21 9.05 -16.01 -4.70
N VAL A 22 9.88 -16.91 -4.14
CA VAL A 22 10.39 -18.10 -4.85
C VAL A 22 9.25 -19.04 -5.25
N GLN A 23 8.32 -19.35 -4.33
CA GLN A 23 7.17 -20.21 -4.61
C GLN A 23 6.27 -19.66 -5.71
N GLN A 24 6.07 -18.33 -5.74
CA GLN A 24 5.22 -17.65 -6.72
C GLN A 24 5.97 -17.27 -8.00
N GLN A 25 7.26 -17.62 -8.12
CA GLN A 25 8.12 -17.26 -9.25
C GLN A 25 8.07 -15.76 -9.58
N THR A 26 8.03 -14.92 -8.55
CA THR A 26 7.86 -13.48 -8.67
C THR A 26 8.90 -12.72 -7.85
N SER A 27 8.95 -11.40 -7.99
CA SER A 27 9.86 -10.57 -7.21
C SER A 27 9.34 -10.35 -5.79
N LEU A 28 10.26 -10.11 -4.84
CA LEU A 28 9.91 -9.75 -3.47
C LEU A 28 8.99 -8.51 -3.44
N GLN A 29 9.26 -7.53 -4.30
CA GLN A 29 8.46 -6.31 -4.42
C GLN A 29 7.03 -6.61 -4.87
N ALA A 30 6.85 -7.52 -5.84
CA ALA A 30 5.53 -7.94 -6.29
C ALA A 30 4.75 -8.63 -5.16
N VAL A 31 5.39 -9.55 -4.40
CA VAL A 31 4.77 -10.19 -3.24
C VAL A 31 4.31 -9.16 -2.20
N VAL A 32 5.18 -8.21 -1.85
CA VAL A 32 4.85 -7.16 -0.88
C VAL A 32 3.71 -6.27 -1.40
N THR A 33 3.72 -5.94 -2.69
CA THR A 33 2.66 -5.14 -3.32
C THR A 33 1.32 -5.86 -3.24
N THR A 34 1.28 -7.17 -3.55
CA THR A 34 0.07 -7.97 -3.45
C THR A 34 -0.44 -8.03 -2.01
N ILE A 35 0.43 -8.27 -1.03
CA ILE A 35 0.04 -8.29 0.40
C ILE A 35 -0.54 -6.95 0.83
N LEU A 36 0.06 -5.84 0.40
CA LEU A 36 -0.44 -4.51 0.70
C LEU A 36 -1.82 -4.28 0.08
N VAL A 37 -2.01 -4.62 -1.20
CA VAL A 37 -3.31 -4.49 -1.88
C VAL A 37 -4.37 -5.36 -1.20
N GLU A 38 -4.04 -6.61 -0.86
CA GLU A 38 -4.95 -7.50 -0.14
C GLU A 38 -5.32 -6.92 1.23
N HIS A 39 -4.35 -6.39 1.98
CA HIS A 39 -4.61 -5.76 3.28
C HIS A 39 -5.51 -4.53 3.12
N GLN A 40 -5.24 -3.68 2.13
CA GLN A 40 -6.03 -2.48 1.87
C GLN A 40 -7.48 -2.79 1.45
N GLN A 41 -7.71 -3.90 0.75
CA GLN A 41 -9.05 -4.32 0.33
C GLN A 41 -9.88 -4.92 1.47
N HIS A 42 -9.24 -5.58 2.43
CA HIS A 42 -9.91 -6.28 3.52
C HIS A 42 -9.90 -5.52 4.85
N ASP A 43 -9.12 -4.45 4.96
CA ASP A 43 -9.09 -3.56 6.12
C ASP A 43 -10.12 -2.44 5.95
N ALA A 44 -11.27 -2.63 6.61
CA ALA A 44 -12.35 -1.65 6.62
C ALA A 44 -11.92 -0.30 7.21
N ALA A 45 -11.04 -0.29 8.21
CA ALA A 45 -10.56 0.95 8.82
C ALA A 45 -9.64 1.72 7.87
N TYR A 46 -8.72 1.02 7.21
CA TYR A 46 -7.86 1.60 6.17
C TYR A 46 -8.70 2.19 5.02
N LYS A 47 -9.74 1.47 4.58
CA LYS A 47 -10.61 1.95 3.51
C LYS A 47 -11.35 3.23 3.91
N THR A 48 -11.86 3.29 5.14
CA THR A 48 -12.51 4.50 5.66
C THR A 48 -11.53 5.69 5.73
N GLU A 49 -10.34 5.51 6.29
CA GLU A 49 -9.33 6.58 6.36
C GLU A 49 -8.88 7.07 4.98
N LEU A 50 -8.74 6.16 4.01
CA LEU A 50 -8.40 6.51 2.64
C LEU A 50 -9.52 7.30 1.97
N ASP A 51 -10.77 6.86 2.10
CA ASP A 51 -11.93 7.52 1.52
C ASP A 51 -12.10 8.94 2.13
N ASP A 52 -11.90 9.09 3.44
CA ASP A 52 -11.92 10.38 4.14
C ASP A 52 -10.78 11.30 3.66
N SER A 53 -9.57 10.78 3.51
CA SER A 53 -8.42 11.56 3.04
C SER A 53 -8.58 11.99 1.58
N LEU A 54 -9.21 11.16 0.73
CA LEU A 54 -9.52 11.50 -0.66
C LEU A 54 -10.62 12.56 -0.74
N ALA A 55 -11.67 12.46 0.07
CA ALA A 55 -12.73 13.45 0.16
C ALA A 55 -12.19 14.81 0.62
N ALA A 56 -11.29 14.81 1.61
CA ALA A 56 -10.61 16.03 2.07
C ALA A 56 -9.74 16.65 0.97
N ALA A 57 -8.96 15.85 0.24
CA ALA A 57 -8.13 16.32 -0.86
C ALA A 57 -8.95 16.88 -2.03
N LEU A 58 -10.07 16.23 -2.38
CA LEU A 58 -10.97 16.69 -3.42
C LEU A 58 -11.64 18.03 -3.05
N ASN A 59 -12.12 18.15 -1.82
CA ASN A 59 -12.70 19.40 -1.31
C ASN A 59 -11.66 20.53 -1.28
N ALA A 60 -10.43 20.24 -0.86
CA ALA A 60 -9.35 21.21 -0.87
C ALA A 60 -9.06 21.72 -2.30
N TRP A 61 -8.97 20.80 -3.27
CA TRP A 61 -8.78 21.14 -4.68
C TRP A 61 -9.92 21.97 -5.26
N GLN A 62 -11.18 21.63 -4.94
CA GLN A 62 -12.34 22.41 -5.39
C GLN A 62 -12.34 23.85 -4.85
N GLN A 63 -11.92 24.06 -3.60
CA GLN A 63 -11.80 25.41 -3.04
C GLN A 63 -10.65 26.23 -3.64
N GLU A 64 -9.64 25.57 -4.17
CA GLU A 64 -8.49 26.20 -4.82
C GLU A 64 -8.82 26.58 -6.28
N VAL A 65 -9.64 25.80 -6.98
CA VAL A 65 -10.07 26.04 -8.37
C VAL A 65 -11.20 27.07 -8.50
N VAL A 66 -12.00 27.28 -7.44
CA VAL A 66 -13.14 28.23 -7.44
C VAL A 66 -12.73 29.66 -7.00
N LYS A 67 -11.45 29.88 -6.67
CA LYS A 67 -10.87 31.23 -6.42
C LYS A 67 -10.27 31.83 -7.69
#